data_AF-A0A9D5P9P5-F1
#
_entry.id   AF-A0A9D5P9P5-F1
#
_cell.length_a   1.000
_cell.length_b   1.000
_cell.length_c   1.000
_cell.angle_alpha   90.00
_cell.angle_beta   90.00
_cell.angle_gamma   90.00
#
_symmetry.space_group_name_H-M   'P 1'
#
loop_
_entity.id
_entity.type
_entity.pdbx_description
1 polymer ?
#
loop_
_entity_poly.entity_id
_entity_poly.type
_entity_poly.pdbx_seq_one_letter_code
_entity_poly.pdbx_strand_id
1 'polypeptide(L)'
;MLIELKLYRITLVVACIVNLMMAASLLHNNYMYRDYCVYHRARWISALCLAVFAAGFALHGWFQWRTVWPLGATALSVSYFHVGGVLFSWSHTSLLNPNHLRQELVCRDVALLALGLCCYWLAATGIFRGFFPFIIFFLHIGLLTFVFYRTYYRVSRRLIAMQLGSVEGFIRWMLLSCHLIIGFGIGSIVFTAIFPVEVWPYTVLLCAGMAVFVYIFYSLVEYGAVIDSATNATEDVAE
;
A
#
# COMPACT_ATOMS: atom_id res chain seq x y z
N MET A 1 6.05 7.64 -29.87
CA MET A 1 4.62 7.29 -29.69
C MET A 1 4.33 5.78 -29.74
N LEU A 2 4.48 5.07 -30.88
CA LEU A 2 4.04 3.66 -30.99
C LEU A 2 4.89 2.67 -30.16
N ILE A 3 6.19 2.93 -30.02
CA ILE A 3 7.11 2.15 -29.17
C ILE A 3 6.81 2.38 -27.69
N GLU A 4 6.57 3.63 -27.27
CA GLU A 4 6.27 3.99 -25.88
C GLU A 4 4.96 3.35 -25.40
N LEU A 5 3.92 3.35 -26.24
CA LEU A 5 2.65 2.73 -25.91
C LEU A 5 2.77 1.20 -25.78
N LYS A 6 3.59 0.55 -26.63
CA LYS A 6 3.90 -0.88 -26.51
C LYS A 6 4.64 -1.18 -25.21
N LEU A 7 5.67 -0.40 -24.90
CA LEU A 7 6.43 -0.56 -23.66
C LEU A 7 5.55 -0.39 -22.43
N TYR A 8 4.73 0.67 -22.39
CA TYR A 8 3.78 0.93 -21.32
C TYR A 8 2.85 -0.27 -21.07
N ARG A 9 2.28 -0.87 -22.12
CA ARG A 9 1.42 -2.05 -22.00
C ARG A 9 2.17 -3.27 -21.47
N ILE A 10 3.38 -3.52 -21.97
CA ILE A 10 4.21 -4.63 -21.49
C ILE A 10 4.50 -4.43 -19.99
N THR A 11 4.90 -3.22 -19.58
CA THR A 11 5.19 -2.90 -18.18
C THR A 11 3.96 -3.10 -17.29
N LEU A 12 2.76 -2.72 -17.73
CA LEU A 12 1.52 -2.98 -17.00
C LEU A 12 1.24 -4.47 -16.80
N VAL A 13 1.42 -5.28 -17.85
CA VAL A 13 1.22 -6.73 -17.78
C VAL A 13 2.24 -7.37 -16.85
N VAL A 14 3.52 -6.99 -16.97
CA VAL A 14 4.57 -7.48 -16.08
C VAL A 14 4.28 -7.09 -14.63
N ALA A 15 3.94 -5.82 -14.37
CA ALA A 15 3.60 -5.35 -13.03
C ALA A 15 2.39 -6.11 -12.45
N CYS A 16 1.36 -6.36 -13.26
CA CYS A 16 0.20 -7.16 -12.87
C CYS A 16 0.62 -8.58 -12.45
N ILE A 17 1.36 -9.29 -13.30
CA ILE A 17 1.81 -10.66 -13.04
C ILE A 17 2.68 -10.73 -11.78
N VAL A 18 3.65 -9.82 -11.64
CA VAL A 18 4.55 -9.77 -10.48
C VAL A 18 3.77 -9.56 -9.19
N ASN A 19 2.78 -8.64 -9.18
CA ASN A 19 1.94 -8.42 -8.00
C ASN A 19 1.07 -9.63 -7.67
N LEU A 20 0.49 -10.31 -8.66
CA LEU A 20 -0.27 -11.54 -8.43
C LEU A 20 0.60 -12.68 -7.90
N MET A 21 1.81 -12.84 -8.42
CA MET A 21 2.75 -13.85 -7.92
C MET A 21 3.15 -13.59 -6.47
N MET A 22 3.47 -12.34 -6.12
CA MET A 22 3.76 -11.96 -4.73
C MET A 22 2.53 -12.16 -3.83
N ALA A 23 1.33 -11.80 -4.28
CA ALA A 23 0.09 -12.04 -3.53
C ALA A 23 -0.15 -13.53 -3.28
N ALA A 24 -0.03 -14.37 -4.31
CA ALA A 24 -0.18 -15.82 -4.19
C ALA A 24 0.86 -16.43 -3.24
N SER A 25 2.12 -15.95 -3.31
CA SER A 25 3.19 -16.35 -2.39
C SER A 25 2.86 -15.97 -0.94
N LEU A 26 2.35 -14.76 -0.70
CA LEU A 26 1.91 -14.33 0.64
C LEU A 26 0.70 -15.11 1.15
N LEU A 27 -0.18 -15.61 0.28
CA LEU A 27 -1.30 -16.48 0.65
C LEU A 27 -0.90 -17.94 0.83
N HIS A 28 0.20 -18.38 0.22
CA HIS A 28 0.68 -19.75 0.36
C HIS A 28 1.02 -20.04 1.83
N ASN A 29 0.31 -21.00 2.41
CA ASN A 29 0.32 -21.25 3.84
C ASN A 29 1.71 -21.66 4.31
N ASN A 30 2.29 -20.89 5.23
CA ASN A 30 3.53 -21.29 5.89
C ASN A 30 3.17 -21.93 7.23
N TYR A 31 3.20 -23.26 7.29
CA TYR A 31 2.85 -24.05 8.46
C TYR A 31 3.65 -23.63 9.71
N MET A 32 4.88 -23.12 9.53
CA MET A 32 5.75 -22.66 10.62
C MET A 32 5.19 -21.48 11.41
N TYR A 33 4.29 -20.67 10.83
CA TYR A 33 3.82 -19.42 11.45
C TYR A 33 2.30 -19.40 11.70
N ARG A 34 1.66 -20.58 11.68
CA ARG A 34 0.19 -20.70 11.76
C ARG A 34 -0.40 -20.17 13.07
N ASP A 35 0.38 -20.21 14.15
CA ASP A 35 -0.08 -19.81 15.49
C ASP A 35 0.02 -18.28 15.70
N TYR A 36 0.69 -17.56 14.79
CA TYR A 36 0.85 -16.10 14.85
C TYR A 36 -0.25 -15.35 14.08
N CYS A 37 -1.39 -15.15 14.75
CA CYS A 37 -2.58 -14.51 14.17
C CYS A 37 -2.31 -13.11 13.58
N VAL A 38 -1.47 -12.30 14.24
CA VAL A 38 -1.14 -10.93 13.79
C VAL A 38 -0.40 -10.95 12.45
N TYR A 39 0.62 -11.80 12.34
CA TYR A 39 1.40 -11.95 11.13
C TYR A 39 0.57 -12.48 9.97
N HIS A 40 -0.23 -13.53 10.21
CA HIS A 40 -1.12 -14.08 9.20
C HIS A 40 -2.06 -13.01 8.65
N ARG A 41 -2.70 -12.24 9.53
CA ARG A 41 -3.56 -11.12 9.13
C ARG A 41 -2.82 -10.07 8.31
N ALA A 42 -1.62 -9.65 8.72
CA ALA A 42 -0.81 -8.71 7.95
C ALA A 42 -0.45 -9.23 6.55
N ARG A 43 -0.09 -10.52 6.43
CA ARG A 43 0.17 -11.17 5.14
C ARG A 43 -1.06 -11.16 4.23
N TRP A 44 -2.22 -11.55 4.76
CA TRP A 44 -3.47 -11.58 3.99
C TRP A 44 -3.89 -10.19 3.50
N ILE A 45 -3.82 -9.18 4.37
CA ILE A 45 -4.13 -7.79 4.00
C ILE A 45 -3.15 -7.29 2.93
N SER A 46 -1.86 -7.64 3.06
CA SER A 46 -0.84 -7.26 2.06
C SER A 46 -1.05 -7.97 0.73
N ALA A 47 -1.40 -9.25 0.75
CA ALA A 47 -1.75 -10.00 -0.46
C ALA A 47 -2.97 -9.40 -1.17
N LEU A 48 -4.01 -9.02 -0.42
CA LEU A 48 -5.16 -8.30 -0.95
C LEU A 48 -4.75 -6.98 -1.59
N CYS A 49 -3.85 -6.23 -0.93
CA CYS A 49 -3.33 -4.98 -1.47
C CYS A 49 -2.63 -5.19 -2.83
N LEU A 50 -1.72 -6.17 -2.92
CA LEU A 50 -1.03 -6.50 -4.16
C LEU A 50 -2.02 -6.94 -5.26
N ALA A 51 -3.05 -7.72 -4.90
CA ALA A 51 -4.11 -8.11 -5.84
C ALA A 51 -4.91 -6.90 -6.36
N VAL A 52 -5.21 -5.92 -5.50
CA VAL A 52 -5.87 -4.66 -5.90
C VAL A 52 -5.00 -3.86 -6.88
N PHE A 53 -3.70 -3.74 -6.62
CA PHE A 53 -2.77 -3.10 -7.57
C PHE A 53 -2.71 -3.86 -8.90
N ALA A 54 -2.64 -5.18 -8.88
CA ALA A 54 -2.66 -6.00 -10.09
C ALA A 54 -3.92 -5.79 -10.92
N ALA A 55 -5.10 -5.78 -10.27
CA ALA A 55 -6.37 -5.49 -10.92
C ALA A 55 -6.36 -4.07 -11.53
N GLY A 56 -5.85 -3.07 -10.81
CA GLY A 56 -5.68 -1.72 -11.33
C GLY A 56 -4.81 -1.66 -12.58
N PHE A 57 -3.67 -2.37 -12.60
CA PHE A 57 -2.79 -2.44 -13.77
C PHE A 57 -3.44 -3.17 -14.95
N ALA A 58 -4.17 -4.26 -14.69
CA ALA A 58 -4.92 -4.98 -15.71
C ALA A 58 -5.99 -4.09 -16.36
N LEU A 59 -6.75 -3.34 -15.57
CA LEU A 59 -7.77 -2.41 -16.05
C LEU A 59 -7.15 -1.29 -16.91
N HIS A 60 -6.01 -0.71 -16.49
CA HIS A 60 -5.26 0.25 -17.31
C HIS A 60 -4.81 -0.33 -18.65
N GLY A 61 -4.31 -1.58 -18.64
CA GLY A 61 -3.85 -2.26 -19.85
C GLY A 61 -4.97 -2.62 -20.81
N TRP A 62 -6.11 -3.08 -20.27
CA TRP A 62 -7.27 -3.52 -21.04
C TRP A 62 -7.99 -2.35 -21.70
N PHE A 63 -8.34 -1.33 -20.91
CA PHE A 63 -9.18 -0.23 -21.39
C PHE A 63 -8.41 0.90 -22.05
N GLN A 64 -7.09 1.01 -21.82
CA GLN A 64 -6.26 2.08 -22.39
C GLN A 64 -6.80 3.48 -22.08
N TRP A 65 -7.42 3.64 -20.90
CA TRP A 65 -8.08 4.89 -20.52
C TRP A 65 -7.13 6.08 -20.51
N ARG A 66 -5.82 5.88 -20.30
CA ARG A 66 -4.86 6.99 -20.33
C ARG A 66 -4.83 7.75 -21.66
N THR A 67 -5.16 7.09 -22.78
CA THR A 67 -5.27 7.73 -24.11
C THR A 67 -6.71 8.06 -24.50
N VAL A 68 -7.70 7.31 -24.02
CA VAL A 68 -9.11 7.44 -24.45
C VAL A 68 -9.96 8.25 -23.47
N TRP A 69 -9.71 8.09 -22.17
CA TRP A 69 -10.42 8.77 -21.09
C TRP A 69 -9.47 9.09 -19.91
N PRO A 70 -8.58 10.10 -20.06
CA PRO A 70 -7.50 10.37 -19.11
C PRO A 70 -7.99 10.63 -17.68
N LEU A 71 -9.14 11.30 -17.53
CA LEU A 71 -9.74 11.55 -16.22
C LEU A 71 -10.15 10.26 -15.51
N GLY A 72 -10.73 9.29 -16.25
CA GLY A 72 -11.04 7.96 -15.72
C GLY A 72 -9.78 7.18 -15.35
N ALA A 73 -8.71 7.30 -16.15
CA ALA A 73 -7.42 6.71 -15.83
C ALA A 73 -6.83 7.26 -14.52
N THR A 74 -6.89 8.58 -14.32
CA THR A 74 -6.46 9.22 -13.07
C THR A 74 -7.33 8.78 -11.89
N ALA A 75 -8.65 8.73 -12.03
CA ALA A 75 -9.55 8.25 -10.98
C ALA A 75 -9.29 6.79 -10.60
N LEU A 76 -9.07 5.92 -11.60
CA LEU A 76 -8.67 4.52 -11.36
C LEU A 76 -7.34 4.45 -10.59
N SER A 77 -6.34 5.22 -11.02
CA SER A 77 -5.05 5.29 -10.33
C SER A 77 -5.18 5.71 -8.88
N VAL A 78 -5.88 6.81 -8.62
CA VAL A 78 -6.08 7.29 -7.25
C VAL A 78 -6.87 6.27 -6.42
N SER A 79 -7.83 5.57 -7.03
CA SER A 79 -8.64 4.56 -6.35
C SER A 79 -7.77 3.43 -5.78
N TYR A 80 -6.98 2.74 -6.61
CA TYR A 80 -6.19 1.62 -6.10
C TYR A 80 -5.03 2.07 -5.21
N PHE A 81 -4.49 3.28 -5.39
CA PHE A 81 -3.50 3.86 -4.46
C PHE A 81 -4.12 4.21 -3.10
N HIS A 82 -5.37 4.68 -3.07
CA HIS A 82 -6.07 4.98 -1.81
C HIS A 82 -6.39 3.70 -1.06
N VAL A 83 -6.95 2.71 -1.76
CA VAL A 83 -7.16 1.36 -1.19
C VAL A 83 -5.84 0.80 -0.69
N GLY A 84 -4.78 0.90 -1.49
CA GLY A 84 -3.45 0.43 -1.12
C GLY A 84 -2.89 1.10 0.13
N GLY A 85 -3.04 2.42 0.26
CA GLY A 85 -2.61 3.15 1.45
C GLY A 85 -3.34 2.71 2.73
N VAL A 86 -4.66 2.46 2.63
CA VAL A 86 -5.45 1.91 3.75
C VAL A 86 -4.99 0.50 4.11
N LEU A 87 -4.90 -0.41 3.13
CA LEU A 87 -4.51 -1.80 3.37
C LEU A 87 -3.08 -1.93 3.88
N PHE A 88 -2.12 -1.20 3.31
CA PHE A 88 -0.76 -1.21 3.81
C PHE A 88 -0.64 -0.65 5.22
N SER A 89 -1.40 0.40 5.56
CA SER A 89 -1.47 0.90 6.94
C SER A 89 -2.02 -0.16 7.88
N TRP A 90 -3.14 -0.79 7.53
CA TRP A 90 -3.73 -1.85 8.34
C TRP A 90 -2.78 -3.03 8.54
N SER A 91 -2.08 -3.44 7.49
CA SER A 91 -1.08 -4.50 7.55
C SER A 91 0.09 -4.13 8.49
N HIS A 92 0.83 -3.06 8.19
CA HIS A 92 2.09 -2.75 8.87
C HIS A 92 1.88 -2.18 10.27
N THR A 93 0.83 -1.39 10.51
CA THR A 93 0.53 -0.90 11.87
C THR A 93 0.08 -2.04 12.78
N SER A 94 -0.60 -3.07 12.25
CA SER A 94 -0.99 -4.22 13.06
C SER A 94 0.21 -5.06 13.54
N LEU A 95 1.31 -5.10 12.78
CA LEU A 95 2.56 -5.74 13.20
C LEU A 95 3.25 -5.04 14.37
N LEU A 96 2.96 -3.74 14.56
CA LEU A 96 3.46 -2.95 15.68
C LEU A 96 2.50 -2.94 16.88
N ASN A 97 1.21 -3.04 16.60
CA ASN A 97 0.15 -2.98 17.59
C ASN A 97 -0.95 -3.98 17.19
N PRO A 98 -0.96 -5.18 17.80
CA PRO A 98 -1.92 -6.24 17.50
C PRO A 98 -3.39 -5.82 17.57
N ASN A 99 -3.67 -4.82 18.43
CA ASN A 99 -5.00 -4.28 18.70
C ASN A 99 -5.36 -3.06 17.85
N HIS A 100 -4.57 -2.75 16.81
CA HIS A 100 -4.79 -1.59 15.94
C HIS A 100 -6.11 -1.66 15.17
N LEU A 101 -6.51 -2.84 14.68
CA LEU A 101 -7.69 -3.03 13.83
C LEU A 101 -8.98 -3.17 14.64
N ARG A 102 -9.32 -2.12 15.40
CA ARG A 102 -10.63 -2.00 16.07
C ARG A 102 -11.72 -1.68 15.05
N GLN A 103 -12.92 -2.18 15.30
CA GLN A 103 -14.07 -1.98 14.40
C GLN A 103 -14.32 -0.49 14.08
N GLU A 104 -14.23 0.39 15.07
CA GLU A 104 -14.41 1.84 14.88
C GLU A 104 -13.42 2.45 13.88
N LEU A 105 -12.14 2.06 13.96
CA LEU A 105 -11.09 2.54 13.06
C LEU A 105 -11.31 2.00 11.65
N VAL A 106 -11.64 0.71 11.53
CA VAL A 106 -11.95 0.07 10.25
C VAL A 106 -13.15 0.75 9.59
N CYS A 107 -14.24 0.99 10.34
CA CYS A 107 -15.43 1.66 9.84
C CYS A 107 -15.12 3.09 9.36
N ARG A 108 -14.35 3.86 10.13
CA ARG A 108 -13.91 5.21 9.73
C ARG A 108 -13.12 5.18 8.42
N ASP A 109 -12.12 4.31 8.34
CA ASP A 109 -11.23 4.23 7.19
C ASP A 109 -11.99 3.76 5.93
N VAL A 110 -12.90 2.79 6.07
CA VAL A 110 -13.79 2.35 4.99
C VAL A 110 -14.72 3.48 4.56
N ALA A 111 -15.29 4.25 5.48
CA ALA A 111 -16.15 5.38 5.16
C ALA A 111 -15.40 6.49 4.39
N LEU A 112 -14.20 6.85 4.86
CA LEU A 112 -13.34 7.83 4.17
C LEU A 112 -12.87 7.33 2.80
N LEU A 113 -12.59 6.03 2.68
CA LEU A 113 -12.24 5.40 1.41
C LEU A 113 -13.43 5.43 0.44
N ALA A 114 -14.62 5.01 0.88
CA ALA A 114 -15.83 5.02 0.06
C ALA A 114 -16.19 6.43 -0.42
N LEU A 115 -16.08 7.43 0.48
CA LEU A 115 -16.27 8.83 0.14
C LEU A 115 -15.23 9.29 -0.90
N GLY A 116 -13.95 8.98 -0.69
CA GLY A 116 -12.87 9.29 -1.63
C GLY A 116 -13.14 8.70 -3.02
N LEU A 117 -13.44 7.41 -3.09
CA LEU A 117 -13.77 6.73 -4.35
C LEU A 117 -14.94 7.41 -5.07
N CYS A 118 -16.03 7.72 -4.37
CA CYS A 118 -17.16 8.44 -4.96
C CYS A 118 -16.70 9.80 -5.52
N CYS A 119 -15.92 10.57 -4.76
CA CYS A 119 -15.42 11.87 -5.21
C CYS A 119 -14.50 11.77 -6.43
N TYR A 120 -13.59 10.78 -6.51
CA TYR A 120 -12.68 10.63 -7.64
C TYR A 120 -13.44 10.32 -8.94
N TRP A 121 -14.42 9.42 -8.87
CA TRP A 121 -15.21 9.02 -10.03
C TRP A 121 -16.21 10.09 -10.47
N LEU A 122 -16.84 10.81 -9.52
CA LEU A 122 -17.69 11.96 -9.85
C LEU A 122 -16.86 13.08 -10.50
N ALA A 123 -15.62 13.31 -10.05
CA ALA A 123 -14.71 14.25 -10.69
C ALA A 123 -14.34 13.80 -12.13
N ALA A 124 -14.14 12.51 -12.36
CA ALA A 124 -13.84 11.98 -13.69
C ALA A 124 -14.99 12.16 -14.70
N THR A 125 -16.23 12.22 -14.23
CA THR A 125 -17.41 12.54 -15.06
C THR A 125 -17.59 14.04 -15.34
N GLY A 126 -16.78 14.91 -14.72
CA GLY A 126 -16.83 16.36 -14.90
C GLY A 126 -17.83 17.10 -14.01
N ILE A 127 -18.51 16.39 -13.09
CA ILE A 127 -19.46 16.98 -12.12
C ILE A 127 -18.74 17.91 -11.14
N PHE A 128 -17.55 17.51 -10.66
CA PHE A 128 -16.69 18.34 -9.83
C PHE A 128 -15.44 18.73 -10.62
N ARG A 129 -15.25 20.03 -10.86
CA ARG A 129 -14.05 20.58 -11.51
C ARG A 129 -13.06 21.08 -10.45
N GLY A 130 -11.78 20.72 -10.58
CA GLY A 130 -10.67 21.16 -9.72
C GLY A 130 -9.97 20.02 -8.98
N PHE A 131 -8.89 20.34 -8.25
CA PHE A 131 -8.08 19.37 -7.46
C PHE A 131 -8.72 18.95 -6.14
N PHE A 132 -9.85 19.56 -5.77
CA PHE A 132 -10.57 19.32 -4.53
C PHE A 132 -10.87 17.84 -4.21
N PRO A 133 -11.22 16.99 -5.20
CA PRO A 133 -11.45 15.56 -4.97
C PRO A 133 -10.24 14.85 -4.35
N PHE A 134 -9.01 15.24 -4.69
CA PHE A 134 -7.79 14.61 -4.17
C PHE A 134 -7.45 15.02 -2.73
N ILE A 135 -8.06 16.07 -2.18
CA ILE A 135 -7.82 16.50 -0.80
C ILE A 135 -8.19 15.38 0.18
N ILE A 136 -9.26 14.63 -0.10
CA ILE A 136 -9.70 13.51 0.73
C ILE A 136 -8.61 12.42 0.78
N PHE A 137 -7.96 12.14 -0.35
CA PHE A 137 -6.81 11.23 -0.40
C PHE A 137 -5.71 11.72 0.55
N PHE A 138 -5.25 12.96 0.39
CA PHE A 138 -4.13 13.49 1.18
C PHE A 138 -4.44 13.57 2.67
N LEU A 139 -5.65 13.98 3.06
CA LEU A 139 -6.08 14.02 4.45
C LEU A 139 -6.13 12.62 5.06
N HIS A 140 -6.73 11.66 4.35
CA HIS A 140 -6.85 10.29 4.87
C HIS A 140 -5.48 9.61 4.96
N ILE A 141 -4.65 9.69 3.91
CA ILE A 141 -3.28 9.13 3.94
C ILE A 141 -2.41 9.84 4.97
N GLY A 142 -2.56 11.16 5.15
CA GLY A 142 -1.88 11.92 6.20
C GLY A 142 -2.25 11.44 7.60
N LEU A 143 -3.54 11.18 7.85
CA LEU A 143 -4.03 10.60 9.10
C LEU A 143 -3.43 9.21 9.36
N LEU A 144 -3.46 8.31 8.37
CA LEU A 144 -2.91 6.96 8.48
C LEU A 144 -1.40 6.99 8.74
N THR A 145 -0.68 7.85 8.01
CA THR A 145 0.75 8.09 8.19
C THR A 145 1.06 8.55 9.61
N PHE A 146 0.31 9.54 10.11
CA PHE A 146 0.46 10.04 11.48
C PHE A 146 0.24 8.93 12.51
N VAL A 147 -0.80 8.12 12.34
CA VAL A 147 -1.10 7.00 13.25
C VAL A 147 0.02 5.95 13.23
N PHE A 148 0.56 5.63 12.04
CA PHE A 148 1.70 4.73 11.91
C PHE A 148 2.91 5.28 12.68
N TYR A 149 3.36 6.51 12.41
CA TYR A 149 4.54 7.07 13.06
C TYR A 149 4.37 7.19 14.57
N ARG A 150 3.19 7.62 15.02
CA ARG A 150 2.89 7.69 16.46
C ARG A 150 3.00 6.32 17.12
N THR A 151 2.53 5.27 16.45
CA THR A 151 2.63 3.88 16.94
C THR A 151 4.07 3.41 16.92
N TYR A 152 4.78 3.64 15.81
CA TYR A 152 6.19 3.32 15.63
C TYR A 152 7.07 3.92 16.73
N TYR A 153 6.99 5.24 16.97
CA TYR A 153 7.81 5.91 17.99
C TYR A 153 7.45 5.50 19.43
N ARG A 154 6.24 4.98 19.66
CA ARG A 154 5.87 4.42 20.97
C ARG A 154 6.51 3.05 21.16
N VAL A 155 6.41 2.18 20.16
CA VAL A 155 6.92 0.81 20.20
C VAL A 155 8.45 0.78 20.15
N SER A 156 9.08 1.59 19.30
CA SER A 156 10.55 1.64 19.17
C SER A 156 11.24 2.09 20.45
N ARG A 157 10.72 3.12 21.15
CA ARG A 157 11.27 3.55 22.44
C ARG A 157 11.23 2.46 23.50
N ARG A 158 10.19 1.62 23.49
CA ARG A 158 10.06 0.50 24.43
C ARG A 158 10.97 -0.68 24.05
N LEU A 159 11.10 -0.96 22.75
CA LEU A 159 11.98 -2.00 22.22
C LEU A 159 13.47 -1.73 22.46
N ILE A 160 13.91 -0.46 22.32
CA ILE A 160 15.28 -0.06 22.65
C ILE A 160 15.60 -0.34 24.13
N ALA A 161 14.61 -0.25 25.02
CA ALA A 161 14.79 -0.58 26.43
C ALA A 161 14.96 -2.09 26.70
N MET A 162 14.49 -2.95 25.80
CA MET A 162 14.54 -4.42 25.93
C MET A 162 15.84 -5.05 25.39
N GLN A 163 16.74 -4.28 24.75
CA GLN A 163 18.07 -4.71 24.25
C GLN A 163 18.09 -5.97 23.33
N LEU A 164 17.02 -6.24 22.57
CA LEU A 164 16.98 -7.36 21.62
C LEU A 164 17.49 -6.95 20.23
N GLY A 165 18.74 -7.30 19.89
CA GLY A 165 19.42 -6.87 18.66
C GLY A 165 18.76 -7.29 17.34
N SER A 166 18.06 -8.44 17.29
CA SER A 166 17.32 -8.89 16.10
C SER A 166 16.08 -8.02 15.82
N VAL A 167 15.48 -7.46 16.87
CA VAL A 167 14.25 -6.66 16.80
C VAL A 167 14.53 -5.25 16.28
N GLU A 168 15.71 -4.70 16.56
CA GLU A 168 16.13 -3.40 16.02
C GLU A 168 16.23 -3.42 14.49
N GLY A 169 16.74 -4.51 13.92
CA GLY A 169 16.76 -4.72 12.48
C GLY A 169 15.36 -4.64 11.88
N PHE A 170 14.41 -5.41 12.42
CA PHE A 170 13.00 -5.38 12.01
C PHE A 170 12.41 -3.97 12.01
N ILE A 171 12.57 -3.24 13.11
CA ILE A 171 12.05 -1.87 13.26
C ILE A 171 12.56 -0.97 12.13
N ARG A 172 13.83 -1.10 11.72
CA ARG A 172 14.41 -0.32 10.63
C ARG A 172 13.84 -0.73 9.27
N TRP A 173 13.72 -2.02 8.98
CA TRP A 173 13.13 -2.53 7.73
C TRP A 173 11.68 -2.10 7.53
N MET A 174 10.87 -2.17 8.60
CA MET A 174 9.48 -1.75 8.55
C MET A 174 9.33 -0.22 8.47
N LEU A 175 10.22 0.56 9.11
CA LEU A 175 10.25 2.02 8.93
C LEU A 175 10.56 2.38 7.47
N LEU A 176 11.58 1.75 6.88
CA LEU A 176 11.95 1.98 5.49
C LEU A 176 10.83 1.55 4.53
N SER A 177 10.17 0.42 4.78
CA SER A 177 8.99 -0.01 4.02
C SER A 177 7.89 1.04 4.06
N CYS A 178 7.62 1.62 5.24
CA CYS A 178 6.62 2.67 5.38
C CYS A 178 7.01 3.96 4.64
N HIS A 179 8.28 4.38 4.73
CA HIS A 179 8.78 5.52 3.95
C HIS A 179 8.59 5.32 2.44
N LEU A 180 8.87 4.12 1.94
CA LEU A 180 8.67 3.78 0.54
C LEU A 180 7.18 3.80 0.18
N ILE A 181 6.29 3.22 1.00
CA ILE A 181 4.83 3.23 0.77
C ILE A 181 4.30 4.67 0.71
N ILE A 182 4.65 5.51 1.68
CA ILE A 182 4.16 6.89 1.77
C ILE A 182 4.73 7.73 0.62
N GLY A 183 6.05 7.71 0.44
CA GLY A 183 6.72 8.50 -0.59
C GLY A 183 6.28 8.10 -2.00
N PHE A 184 6.21 6.80 -2.26
CA PHE A 184 5.75 6.28 -3.54
C PHE A 184 4.26 6.55 -3.75
N GLY A 185 3.42 6.35 -2.74
CA GLY A 185 1.97 6.60 -2.81
C GLY A 185 1.65 8.06 -3.12
N ILE A 186 2.17 8.99 -2.31
CA ILE A 186 1.98 10.44 -2.51
C ILE A 186 2.57 10.87 -3.86
N GLY A 187 3.80 10.44 -4.16
CA GLY A 187 4.48 10.75 -5.42
C GLY A 187 3.68 10.28 -6.62
N SER A 188 3.12 9.07 -6.56
CA SER A 188 2.33 8.48 -7.64
C SER A 188 1.06 9.26 -7.95
N ILE A 189 0.34 9.76 -6.93
CA ILE A 189 -0.85 10.59 -7.13
C ILE A 189 -0.49 11.93 -7.75
N VAL A 190 0.52 12.61 -7.20
CA VAL A 190 1.00 13.90 -7.73
C VAL A 190 1.41 13.73 -9.20
N PHE A 191 2.17 12.67 -9.51
CA PHE A 191 2.64 12.40 -10.86
C PHE A 191 1.49 12.08 -11.82
N THR A 192 0.51 11.29 -11.38
CA THR A 192 -0.69 10.97 -12.16
C THR A 192 -1.57 12.20 -12.41
N ALA A 193 -1.61 13.14 -11.47
CA ALA A 193 -2.36 14.38 -11.60
C ALA A 193 -1.69 15.39 -12.54
N ILE A 194 -0.34 15.50 -12.49
CA ILE A 194 0.43 16.39 -13.36
C ILE A 194 0.48 15.86 -14.80
N PHE A 195 0.61 14.55 -14.95
CA PHE A 195 0.72 13.87 -16.24
C PHE A 195 -0.47 12.94 -16.46
N PRO A 196 -1.69 13.44 -16.76
CA PRO A 196 -2.87 12.59 -16.92
C PRO A 196 -2.89 11.82 -18.26
N VAL A 197 -2.19 12.31 -19.29
CA VAL A 197 -2.26 11.74 -20.66
C VAL A 197 -0.97 11.02 -21.05
N GLU A 198 0.17 11.40 -20.46
CA GLU A 198 1.49 10.94 -20.86
C GLU A 198 1.77 9.52 -20.34
N VAL A 199 2.07 8.58 -21.23
CA VAL A 199 2.33 7.18 -20.84
C VAL A 199 3.75 6.96 -20.32
N TRP A 200 4.73 7.75 -20.79
CA TRP A 200 6.14 7.59 -20.43
C TRP A 200 6.41 7.83 -18.94
N PRO A 201 5.98 8.96 -18.35
CA PRO A 201 6.19 9.20 -16.92
C PRO A 201 5.57 8.07 -16.09
N TYR A 202 4.35 7.66 -16.43
CA TYR A 202 3.67 6.58 -15.72
C TYR A 202 4.38 5.22 -15.89
N THR A 203 5.04 4.96 -17.02
CA THR A 203 5.86 3.76 -17.22
C THR A 203 7.05 3.72 -16.25
N VAL A 204 7.73 4.85 -16.05
CA VAL A 204 8.82 4.98 -15.05
C VAL A 204 8.27 4.72 -13.64
N LEU A 205 7.10 5.29 -13.34
CA LEU A 205 6.43 5.10 -12.06
C LEU A 205 6.09 3.62 -11.79
N LEU A 206 5.60 2.89 -12.80
CA LEU A 206 5.33 1.45 -12.70
C LEU A 206 6.61 0.65 -12.39
N CYS A 207 7.72 0.97 -13.06
CA CYS A 207 9.01 0.31 -12.80
C CYS A 207 9.49 0.55 -11.37
N ALA A 208 9.43 1.79 -10.90
CA ALA A 208 9.75 2.12 -9.50
C ALA A 208 8.80 1.42 -8.51
N GLY A 209 7.51 1.36 -8.84
CA GLY A 209 6.49 0.71 -8.03
C GLY A 209 6.73 -0.80 -7.87
N MET A 210 7.16 -1.48 -8.93
CA MET A 210 7.55 -2.90 -8.84
C MET A 210 8.68 -3.10 -7.82
N ALA A 211 9.72 -2.25 -7.86
CA ALA A 211 10.82 -2.35 -6.90
C ALA A 211 10.35 -2.10 -5.44
N VAL A 212 9.47 -1.12 -5.24
CA VAL A 212 8.86 -0.83 -3.94
C VAL A 212 8.01 -2.01 -3.44
N PHE A 213 7.16 -2.60 -4.28
CA PHE A 213 6.32 -3.74 -3.88
C PHE A 213 7.14 -5.00 -3.61
N VAL A 214 8.20 -5.25 -4.37
CA VAL A 214 9.15 -6.34 -4.10
C VAL A 214 9.82 -6.14 -2.74
N TYR A 215 10.24 -4.91 -2.42
CA TYR A 215 10.82 -4.60 -1.13
C TYR A 215 9.82 -4.84 0.02
N ILE A 216 8.58 -4.38 -0.11
CA ILE A 216 7.53 -4.59 0.90
C ILE A 216 7.25 -6.08 1.07
N PHE A 217 7.11 -6.82 -0.03
CA PHE A 217 6.96 -8.28 -0.01
C PHE A 217 8.09 -8.95 0.76
N TYR A 218 9.34 -8.62 0.42
CA TYR A 218 10.52 -9.18 1.09
C TYR A 218 10.53 -8.84 2.59
N SER A 219 10.22 -7.60 2.97
CA SER A 219 10.17 -7.17 4.38
C SER A 219 9.16 -7.97 5.21
N LEU A 220 8.02 -8.33 4.62
CA LEU A 220 6.99 -9.15 5.27
C LEU A 220 7.38 -10.63 5.35
N VAL A 221 8.09 -11.15 4.34
CA VAL A 221 8.59 -12.54 4.39
C VAL A 221 9.67 -12.66 5.47
N GLU A 222 10.61 -11.72 5.52
CA GLU A 222 11.69 -11.68 6.53
C GLU A 222 11.15 -11.48 7.95
N TYR A 223 10.02 -10.79 8.12
CA TYR A 223 9.36 -10.71 9.43
C TYR A 223 9.09 -12.09 10.04
N GLY A 224 8.77 -13.09 9.21
CA GLY A 224 8.57 -14.46 9.67
C GLY A 224 9.78 -15.01 10.44
N ALA A 225 11.00 -14.64 10.05
CA ALA A 225 12.21 -15.12 10.71
C ALA A 225 12.46 -14.52 12.11
N VAL A 226 11.80 -13.40 12.44
CA VAL A 226 11.95 -12.68 13.71
C VAL A 226 10.64 -12.63 14.51
N ILE A 227 9.65 -13.41 14.10
CA ILE A 227 8.26 -13.33 14.57
C ILE A 227 8.12 -13.59 16.07
N ASP A 228 8.82 -14.57 16.62
CA ASP A 228 8.80 -14.89 18.05
C ASP A 228 9.30 -13.70 18.88
N SER A 229 10.43 -13.11 18.46
CA SER A 229 11.04 -11.97 19.14
C SER A 229 10.17 -10.72 19.04
N ALA A 230 9.53 -10.51 17.88
CA ALA A 230 8.66 -9.37 17.62
C ALA A 230 7.30 -9.49 18.32
N THR A 231 6.73 -10.69 18.40
CA THR A 231 5.44 -10.95 19.05
C THR A 231 5.56 -10.79 20.56
N ASN A 232 6.56 -11.40 21.20
CA ASN A 232 6.80 -11.25 22.63
C ASN A 232 7.01 -9.78 23.03
N ALA A 233 7.77 -9.05 22.23
CA ALA A 233 7.99 -7.63 22.42
C ALA A 233 6.75 -6.74 22.23
N THR A 234 5.72 -7.20 21.51
CA THR A 234 4.50 -6.43 21.25
C THR A 234 3.33 -6.85 22.13
N GLU A 235 3.32 -8.08 22.64
CA GLU A 235 2.32 -8.60 23.60
C GLU A 235 2.59 -8.14 25.03
N ASP A 236 3.85 -8.14 25.50
CA ASP A 236 4.25 -7.52 26.79
C ASP A 236 3.96 -6.00 26.85
N VAL A 237 3.59 -5.41 25.71
CA VAL A 237 3.30 -3.98 25.52
C VAL A 237 1.79 -3.70 25.47
N ALA A 238 0.95 -4.73 25.32
CA ALA A 238 -0.50 -4.64 25.19
C ALA A 238 -1.25 -4.76 26.53
N GLU A 239 -0.58 -5.26 27.58
CA GLU A 239 -0.98 -5.13 28.99
C GLU A 239 -0.60 -3.75 29.57
#